data_AF-A0A3F2RAR5-F1
#
_entry.id   AF-A0A3F2RAR5-F1
#
_cell.length_a   1.000
_cell.length_b   1.000
_cell.length_c   1.000
_cell.angle_alpha   90.00
_cell.angle_beta   90.00
_cell.angle_gamma   90.00
#
_symmetry.space_group_name_H-M   'P 1'
#
loop_
_entity.id
_entity.type
_entity.pdbx_description
1 polymer ?
#
loop_
_entity_poly.entity_id
_entity_poly.type
_entity_poly.pdbx_seq_one_letter_code
_entity_poly.pdbx_strand_id
1 'polypeptide(L)'
;YGYKVQADDAKLWTLQNFVEIALLFAVAVVVVAVFTFIYVEDETRAESTDTLGALLPSGGMNPHTSDVHTFRDLIAEYSVTIGTRPNMAEVMKKVFNCHKQFTATYPTTAPNGNLTVGVFISGPKALKKATEKAISNIGMRHFDVHEEEFDL
;
A
#
# COMPACT_ATOMS: atom_id res chain seq x y z
N TYR A 1 -42.15 -16.00 -11.78
CA TYR A 1 -42.17 -14.61 -11.27
C TYR A 1 -41.74 -13.69 -12.39
N GLY A 2 -42.61 -12.80 -12.85
CA GLY A 2 -42.30 -11.85 -13.92
C GLY A 2 -43.53 -11.53 -14.79
N TYR A 3 -44.61 -11.05 -14.17
CA TYR A 3 -45.69 -10.45 -14.94
C TYR A 3 -45.18 -9.13 -15.52
N LYS A 4 -44.89 -9.09 -16.82
CA LYS A 4 -44.65 -7.83 -17.52
C LYS A 4 -46.00 -7.12 -17.63
N VAL A 5 -46.12 -5.95 -17.00
CA VAL A 5 -47.31 -5.07 -17.06
C VAL A 5 -47.63 -4.63 -18.50
N GLN A 6 -46.67 -4.85 -19.40
CA GLN A 6 -46.81 -4.77 -20.86
C GLN A 6 -47.96 -5.60 -21.47
N ALA A 7 -48.49 -6.60 -20.75
CA ALA A 7 -49.59 -7.43 -21.23
C ALA A 7 -50.96 -6.72 -21.25
N ASP A 8 -51.15 -5.69 -20.41
CA ASP A 8 -52.47 -5.05 -20.21
C ASP A 8 -52.62 -3.68 -20.89
N ASP A 9 -51.56 -2.90 -21.12
CA ASP A 9 -51.68 -1.60 -21.79
C ASP A 9 -50.38 -1.14 -22.50
N ALA A 10 -50.47 -0.87 -23.81
CA ALA A 10 -49.34 -0.47 -24.65
C ALA A 10 -48.70 0.86 -24.22
N LYS A 11 -49.45 1.72 -23.51
CA LYS A 11 -48.92 2.99 -22.99
C LYS A 11 -47.93 2.82 -21.84
N LEU A 12 -47.94 1.70 -21.13
CA LEU A 12 -47.07 1.45 -19.98
C LEU A 12 -45.67 0.94 -20.38
N TRP A 13 -45.46 0.64 -21.66
CA TRP A 13 -44.20 0.14 -22.20
C TRP A 13 -43.04 1.13 -22.00
N THR A 14 -43.27 2.41 -22.31
CA THR A 14 -42.26 3.47 -22.18
C THR A 14 -41.90 3.71 -20.71
N LEU A 15 -42.90 3.62 -19.81
CA LEU A 15 -42.70 3.81 -18.38
C LEU A 15 -41.91 2.65 -17.77
N GLN A 16 -42.21 1.41 -18.16
CA GLN A 16 -41.50 0.23 -17.68
C GLN A 16 -40.01 0.27 -18.08
N ASN A 17 -39.72 0.57 -19.34
CA ASN A 17 -38.33 0.69 -19.82
C ASN A 17 -37.59 1.82 -19.11
N PHE A 18 -38.26 2.94 -18.83
CA PHE A 18 -37.65 4.05 -18.11
C PHE A 18 -37.24 3.65 -16.68
N VAL A 19 -38.13 2.97 -15.95
CA VAL A 19 -37.84 2.51 -14.58
C VAL A 19 -36.71 1.48 -14.57
N GLU A 20 -36.70 0.55 -15.53
CA GLU A 20 -35.67 -0.48 -15.62
C GLU A 20 -34.29 0.13 -15.93
N ILE A 21 -34.23 1.07 -16.87
CA ILE A 21 -32.99 1.82 -17.19
C ILE A 21 -32.55 2.67 -16.00
N ALA A 22 -33.48 3.39 -15.34
CA ALA A 22 -33.17 4.20 -14.17
C ALA A 22 -32.64 3.35 -13.00
N LEU A 23 -33.18 2.15 -12.81
CA LEU A 23 -32.71 1.19 -11.80
C LEU A 23 -31.27 0.76 -12.09
N LEU A 24 -30.93 0.46 -13.36
CA LEU A 24 -29.56 0.09 -13.74
C LEU A 24 -28.57 1.21 -13.45
N PHE A 25 -28.93 2.47 -13.75
CA PHE A 25 -28.10 3.62 -13.41
C PHE A 25 -27.96 3.81 -11.89
N ALA A 26 -29.04 3.67 -11.13
CA ALA A 26 -29.01 3.79 -9.68
C ALA A 26 -28.08 2.73 -9.05
N VAL A 27 -28.16 1.48 -9.51
CA VAL A 27 -27.28 0.40 -9.04
C VAL A 27 -25.82 0.71 -9.38
N ALA A 28 -25.53 1.17 -10.61
CA ALA A 28 -24.17 1.53 -11.00
C ALA A 28 -23.60 2.65 -10.11
N VAL A 29 -24.38 3.70 -9.84
CA VAL A 29 -23.97 4.80 -8.97
C VAL A 29 -23.70 4.31 -7.54
N VAL A 30 -24.57 3.46 -6.98
CA VAL A 30 -24.37 2.90 -5.63
C VAL A 30 -23.10 2.07 -5.58
N VAL A 31 -22.85 1.21 -6.57
CA VAL A 31 -21.63 0.38 -6.60
C VAL A 31 -20.38 1.25 -6.66
N VAL A 32 -20.35 2.27 -7.51
CA VAL A 32 -19.21 3.20 -7.61
C VAL A 32 -19.04 3.96 -6.29
N ALA A 33 -20.12 4.48 -5.70
CA ALA A 33 -20.05 5.20 -4.44
C ALA A 33 -19.50 4.34 -3.29
N VAL A 34 -20.00 3.12 -3.14
CA VAL A 34 -19.52 2.16 -2.12
C VAL A 34 -18.05 1.80 -2.36
N PHE A 35 -17.67 1.54 -3.61
CA PHE A 35 -16.28 1.24 -3.95
C PHE A 35 -15.36 2.40 -3.63
N THR A 36 -15.73 3.63 -4.00
CA THR A 36 -14.95 4.83 -3.67
C THR A 36 -14.88 5.06 -2.16
N PHE A 37 -15.97 4.80 -1.43
CA PHE A 37 -15.99 4.97 0.03
C PHE A 37 -15.03 4.01 0.72
N ILE A 38 -15.03 2.72 0.34
CA ILE A 38 -14.10 1.71 0.88
C ILE A 38 -12.64 2.10 0.59
N TYR A 39 -12.36 2.57 -0.62
CA TYR A 39 -11.00 3.01 -0.99
C TYR A 39 -10.52 4.23 -0.21
N VAL A 40 -11.39 5.22 -0.01
CA VAL A 40 -11.07 6.43 0.76
C VAL A 40 -10.96 6.13 2.26
N GLU A 41 -11.75 5.19 2.79
CA GLU A 41 -11.67 4.78 4.19
C GLU A 41 -10.32 4.09 4.53
N ASP A 42 -9.74 3.33 3.59
CA ASP A 42 -8.41 2.71 3.77
C ASP A 42 -7.29 3.77 3.84
N GLU A 43 -7.38 4.85 3.04
CA GLU A 43 -6.41 5.95 3.12
C GLU A 43 -6.53 6.77 4.42
N THR A 44 -7.74 7.09 4.86
CA THR A 44 -7.96 7.91 6.07
C THR A 44 -7.60 7.17 7.36
N ARG A 45 -7.78 5.84 7.42
CA ARG A 45 -7.30 5.02 8.55
C ARG A 45 -5.78 4.96 8.61
N ALA A 46 -5.10 4.93 7.47
CA ALA A 46 -3.63 4.98 7.43
C ALA A 46 -3.08 6.33 7.90
N GLU A 47 -3.79 7.43 7.63
CA GLU A 47 -3.40 8.80 8.06
C GLU A 47 -3.70 9.06 9.55
N SER A 48 -4.79 8.51 10.07
CA SER A 48 -5.21 8.69 11.48
C SER A 48 -4.26 8.03 12.49
N THR A 49 -3.55 6.96 12.10
CA THR A 49 -2.55 6.30 12.95
C THR A 49 -1.25 7.10 13.12
N ASP A 50 -0.96 8.08 12.25
CA ASP A 50 0.29 8.83 12.28
C ASP A 50 0.26 10.02 13.26
N THR A 51 -0.94 10.44 13.71
CA THR A 51 -1.12 11.64 14.56
C THR A 51 -1.22 11.36 16.06
N LEU A 52 -1.51 10.12 16.49
CA LEU A 52 -1.61 9.76 17.92
C LEU A 52 -0.25 9.49 18.59
N GLY A 53 0.85 9.42 17.84
CA GLY A 53 2.20 9.20 18.38
C GLY A 53 2.88 10.42 19.02
N ALA A 54 2.27 11.62 18.94
CA ALA A 54 2.93 12.89 19.29
C ALA A 54 2.63 13.44 20.70
N LEU A 55 1.85 12.72 21.53
CA LEU A 55 1.43 13.22 22.85
C LEU A 55 1.72 12.21 23.97
N LEU A 56 2.94 12.19 24.50
CA LEU A 56 3.21 11.57 25.82
C LEU A 56 4.06 12.51 26.70
N PRO A 57 3.62 12.82 27.94
CA PRO A 57 4.35 13.68 28.86
C PRO A 57 5.45 12.91 29.61
N SER A 58 6.48 13.66 30.00
CA SER A 58 7.65 13.20 30.75
C SER A 58 7.35 12.95 32.22
N GLY A 59 7.84 11.83 32.76
CA GLY A 59 8.22 11.71 34.18
C GLY A 59 7.52 10.61 34.99
N GLY A 60 8.33 9.83 35.73
CA GLY A 60 7.86 9.03 36.87
C GLY A 60 8.40 7.59 36.90
N MET A 61 9.52 7.39 37.60
CA MET A 61 10.11 6.10 37.93
C MET A 61 9.31 5.41 39.04
N ASN A 62 8.96 4.12 38.91
CA ASN A 62 8.65 3.23 40.04
C ASN A 62 9.04 1.77 39.71
N PRO A 63 9.51 0.98 40.69
CA PRO A 63 10.19 -0.29 40.43
C PRO A 63 9.29 -1.53 40.65
N HIS A 64 9.49 -2.51 39.78
CA HIS A 64 9.15 -3.94 39.91
C HIS A 64 7.68 -4.36 40.03
N THR A 65 7.08 -4.80 38.90
CA THR A 65 6.42 -6.12 38.76
C THR A 65 6.47 -6.55 37.28
N SER A 66 6.82 -7.80 37.06
CA SER A 66 7.07 -8.47 35.77
C SER A 66 5.83 -8.65 34.91
N ASP A 67 5.54 -7.67 34.06
CA ASP A 67 4.75 -7.88 32.84
C ASP A 67 5.17 -6.80 31.83
N VAL A 68 5.78 -7.22 30.72
CA VAL A 68 6.35 -6.31 29.71
C VAL A 68 5.19 -5.66 28.95
N HIS A 69 4.57 -4.67 29.57
CA HIS A 69 3.37 -4.03 29.04
C HIS A 69 3.68 -2.87 28.09
N THR A 70 4.93 -2.41 28.03
CA THR A 70 5.29 -1.25 27.21
C THR A 70 6.56 -1.48 26.40
N PHE A 71 6.58 -0.90 25.19
CA PHE A 71 7.71 -0.90 24.26
C PHE A 71 9.02 -0.44 24.94
N ARG A 72 8.93 0.46 25.91
CA ARG A 72 10.05 0.99 26.70
C ARG A 72 10.73 -0.07 27.56
N ASP A 73 9.95 -0.96 28.19
CA ASP A 73 10.51 -2.07 28.99
C ASP A 73 11.22 -3.09 28.09
N LEU A 74 10.66 -3.36 26.91
CA LEU A 74 11.29 -4.24 25.93
C LEU A 74 12.66 -3.70 25.48
N ILE A 75 12.77 -2.38 25.25
CA ILE A 75 14.04 -1.72 24.90
C ILE A 75 15.05 -1.79 26.06
N ALA A 76 14.58 -1.56 27.29
CA ALA A 76 15.44 -1.53 28.47
C ALA A 76 15.93 -2.93 28.86
N GLU A 77 15.09 -3.95 28.76
CA GLU A 77 15.39 -5.32 29.18
C GLU A 77 16.13 -6.13 28.10
N TYR A 78 15.75 -5.98 26.82
CA TYR A 78 16.38 -6.71 25.71
C TYR A 78 17.45 -5.90 24.95
N SER A 79 17.78 -4.68 25.39
CA SER A 79 18.79 -3.81 24.76
C SER A 79 18.56 -3.62 23.25
N VAL A 80 17.30 -3.55 22.82
CA VAL A 80 16.95 -3.41 21.39
C VAL A 80 17.38 -2.02 20.94
N THR A 81 18.36 -1.96 20.02
CA THR A 81 18.79 -0.69 19.44
C THR A 81 17.73 -0.22 18.45
N ILE A 82 17.07 0.90 18.74
CA ILE A 82 16.17 1.53 17.76
C ILE A 82 17.04 2.12 16.65
N GLY A 83 17.10 1.42 15.52
CA GLY A 83 17.72 1.93 14.29
C GLY A 83 16.90 3.08 13.70
N THR A 84 17.55 3.93 12.91
CA THR A 84 16.85 4.93 12.11
C THR A 84 16.22 4.30 10.88
N ARG A 85 15.10 4.87 10.41
CA ARG A 85 14.45 4.39 9.19
C ARG A 85 15.37 4.63 7.99
N PRO A 86 15.66 3.60 7.17
CA PRO A 86 16.50 3.77 6.00
C PRO A 86 15.84 4.70 4.97
N ASN A 87 16.64 5.62 4.41
CA ASN A 87 16.19 6.49 3.33
C ASN A 87 16.16 5.71 2.01
N MET A 88 14.98 5.22 1.61
CA MET A 88 14.83 4.41 0.38
C MET A 88 15.33 5.12 -0.89
N ALA A 89 15.30 6.45 -0.94
CA ALA A 89 15.83 7.20 -2.08
C ALA A 89 17.36 7.06 -2.20
N GLU A 90 18.07 7.14 -1.07
CA GLU A 90 19.52 6.95 -1.04
C GLU A 90 19.91 5.49 -1.29
N VAL A 91 19.18 4.57 -0.67
CA VAL A 91 19.41 3.13 -0.84
C VAL A 91 19.25 2.73 -2.30
N MET A 92 18.13 3.09 -2.93
CA MET A 92 17.89 2.74 -4.34
C MET A 92 18.87 3.41 -5.30
N LYS A 93 19.27 4.66 -5.02
CA LYS A 93 20.29 5.35 -5.80
C LYS A 93 21.65 4.66 -5.69
N LYS A 94 22.04 4.21 -4.50
CA LYS A 94 23.28 3.47 -4.28
C LYS A 94 23.26 2.14 -5.04
N VAL A 95 22.17 1.38 -4.94
CA VAL A 95 21.99 0.11 -5.66
C VAL A 95 22.11 0.32 -7.17
N PHE A 96 21.43 1.33 -7.72
CA PHE A 96 21.51 1.66 -9.14
C PHE A 96 22.95 1.97 -9.58
N ASN A 97 23.67 2.80 -8.83
CA ASN A 97 25.03 3.18 -9.16
C ASN A 97 25.98 1.97 -9.10
N CYS A 98 25.84 1.12 -8.08
CA CYS A 98 26.62 -0.11 -7.96
C CYS A 98 26.34 -1.08 -9.12
N HIS A 99 25.07 -1.27 -9.49
CA HIS A 99 24.70 -2.12 -10.62
C HIS A 99 25.28 -1.57 -11.94
N LYS A 100 25.16 -0.26 -12.17
CA LYS A 100 25.75 0.40 -13.35
C LYS A 100 27.26 0.21 -13.43
N GLN A 101 27.98 0.36 -12.31
CA GLN A 101 29.42 0.17 -12.24
C GLN A 101 29.81 -1.30 -12.46
N PHE A 102 29.04 -2.23 -11.90
CA PHE A 102 29.25 -3.66 -12.06
C PHE A 102 29.11 -4.08 -13.53
N THR A 103 28.03 -3.67 -14.19
CA THR A 103 27.78 -3.96 -15.61
C THR A 103 28.85 -3.36 -16.52
N ALA A 104 29.38 -2.17 -16.18
CA ALA A 104 30.48 -1.57 -16.92
C ALA A 104 31.82 -2.32 -16.75
N THR A 105 32.03 -2.95 -15.59
CA THR A 105 33.28 -3.67 -15.27
C THR A 105 33.28 -5.11 -15.80
N TYR A 106 32.11 -5.75 -15.87
CA TYR A 106 31.95 -7.14 -16.31
C TYR A 106 30.97 -7.28 -17.49
N PRO A 107 31.33 -6.76 -18.69
CA PRO A 107 30.45 -6.77 -19.85
C PRO A 107 30.19 -8.19 -20.41
N THR A 108 31.07 -9.15 -20.15
CA THR A 108 30.99 -10.54 -20.66
C THR A 108 30.06 -11.46 -19.88
N THR A 109 29.59 -11.05 -18.70
CA THR A 109 28.54 -11.78 -17.95
C THR A 109 27.14 -11.48 -18.52
N ALA A 110 27.04 -10.53 -19.46
CA ALA A 110 25.78 -10.00 -19.98
C ALA A 110 25.53 -10.13 -21.50
N PRO A 111 25.93 -11.21 -22.22
CA PRO A 111 25.38 -11.42 -23.56
C PRO A 111 23.85 -11.67 -23.50
N ASN A 112 23.36 -12.13 -22.34
CA ASN A 112 21.94 -12.43 -22.04
C ASN A 112 21.55 -11.92 -20.62
N GLY A 113 22.39 -11.08 -20.01
CA GLY A 113 22.30 -10.71 -18.59
C GLY A 113 21.21 -9.68 -18.33
N ASN A 114 20.52 -9.83 -17.21
CA ASN A 114 19.42 -8.95 -16.83
C ASN A 114 19.95 -7.52 -16.62
N LEU A 115 19.44 -6.56 -17.42
CA LEU A 115 19.79 -5.14 -17.37
C LEU A 115 19.09 -4.40 -16.22
N THR A 116 18.28 -5.13 -15.45
CA THR A 116 17.45 -4.60 -14.38
C THR A 116 17.84 -5.20 -13.04
N VAL A 117 17.59 -4.43 -11.98
CA VAL A 117 17.74 -4.88 -10.60
C VAL A 117 16.39 -5.41 -10.12
N GLY A 118 16.32 -6.69 -9.76
CA GLY A 118 15.16 -7.27 -9.09
C GLY A 118 15.02 -6.75 -7.65
N VAL A 119 13.83 -6.29 -7.28
CA VAL A 119 13.52 -5.74 -5.95
C VAL A 119 12.29 -6.45 -5.42
N PHE A 120 12.43 -7.16 -4.31
CA PHE A 120 11.34 -7.81 -3.60
C PHE A 120 11.03 -7.02 -2.32
N ILE A 121 9.76 -6.67 -2.11
CA ILE A 121 9.33 -5.86 -0.97
C ILE A 121 8.24 -6.61 -0.23
N SER A 122 8.50 -6.87 1.05
CA SER A 122 7.50 -7.37 1.99
C SER A 122 7.50 -6.48 3.24
N GLY A 123 6.33 -6.00 3.63
CA GLY A 123 6.17 -5.15 4.80
C GLY A 123 5.10 -4.08 4.66
N PRO A 124 5.11 -3.05 5.53
CA PRO A 124 4.05 -2.05 5.59
C PRO A 124 3.87 -1.28 4.27
N LYS A 125 2.62 -0.93 3.94
CA LYS A 125 2.25 -0.12 2.75
C LYS A 125 3.13 1.14 2.60
N ALA A 126 3.49 1.78 3.71
CA ALA A 126 4.37 2.95 3.71
C ALA A 126 5.79 2.67 3.21
N LEU A 127 6.36 1.49 3.51
CA LEU A 127 7.67 1.08 2.99
C LEU A 127 7.60 0.83 1.49
N LYS A 128 6.55 0.14 1.03
CA LYS A 128 6.31 -0.08 -0.40
C LYS A 128 6.20 1.23 -1.16
N LYS A 129 5.31 2.13 -0.76
CA LYS A 129 5.15 3.46 -1.40
C LYS A 129 6.47 4.25 -1.42
N ALA A 130 7.24 4.23 -0.34
CA ALA A 130 8.53 4.91 -0.28
C ALA A 130 9.55 4.32 -1.28
N THR A 131 9.51 3.00 -1.47
CA THR A 131 10.40 2.28 -2.37
C THR A 131 10.02 2.50 -3.83
N GLU A 132 8.74 2.39 -4.17
CA GLU A 132 8.21 2.69 -5.51
C GLU A 132 8.52 4.12 -5.92
N LYS A 133 8.33 5.09 -5.01
CA LYS A 133 8.68 6.50 -5.24
C LYS A 133 10.18 6.71 -5.46
N ALA A 134 11.02 5.99 -4.72
CA ALA A 134 12.47 6.05 -4.91
C ALA A 134 12.87 5.50 -6.30
N ILE A 135 12.27 4.39 -6.72
CA ILE A 135 12.50 3.76 -8.02
C ILE A 135 11.97 4.64 -9.15
N SER A 136 10.77 5.22 -9.02
CA SER A 136 10.19 6.09 -10.05
C SER A 136 11.06 7.31 -10.35
N ASN A 137 11.71 7.86 -9.32
CA ASN A 137 12.64 8.99 -9.46
C ASN A 137 13.92 8.65 -10.23
N ILE A 138 14.35 7.38 -10.22
CA ILE A 138 15.54 6.92 -10.95
C ILE A 138 15.14 6.49 -12.37
N GLY A 139 14.03 5.74 -12.47
CA GLY A 139 13.48 5.23 -13.72
C GLY A 139 13.10 3.76 -13.59
N MET A 140 11.82 3.45 -13.82
CA MET A 140 11.28 2.09 -13.66
C MET A 140 11.91 1.05 -14.60
N ARG A 141 12.52 1.47 -15.72
CA ARG A 141 13.14 0.55 -16.68
C ARG A 141 14.39 -0.16 -16.14
N HIS A 142 14.95 0.33 -15.03
CA HIS A 142 16.16 -0.22 -14.42
C HIS A 142 15.85 -1.19 -13.28
N PHE A 143 14.58 -1.35 -12.92
CA PHE A 143 14.17 -2.12 -11.76
C PHE A 143 12.99 -3.02 -12.11
N ASP A 144 12.99 -4.21 -11.52
CA ASP A 144 11.89 -5.16 -11.61
C ASP A 144 11.34 -5.41 -10.21
N VAL A 145 10.20 -4.79 -9.90
CA VAL A 145 9.68 -4.69 -8.52
C VAL A 145 8.57 -5.71 -8.31
N HIS A 146 8.75 -6.55 -7.31
CA HIS A 146 7.79 -7.56 -6.88
C HIS A 146 7.37 -7.28 -5.43
N GLU A 147 6.06 -7.19 -5.24
CA GLU A 147 5.45 -7.13 -3.91
C GLU A 147 5.14 -8.54 -3.44
N GLU A 148 5.56 -8.86 -2.22
CA GLU A 148 5.36 -10.18 -1.62
C GLU A 148 4.69 -10.03 -0.25
N GLU A 149 3.55 -10.71 -0.09
CA GLU A 149 2.92 -10.93 1.21
C GLU A 149 3.35 -12.31 1.69
N PHE A 150 4.24 -12.36 2.70
CA PHE A 150 4.63 -13.61 3.34
C PHE A 150 3.77 -13.82 4.58
N ASP A 151 3.00 -14.91 4.61
CA ASP A 151 2.45 -15.43 5.86
C ASP A 151 3.59 -16.12 6.63
N LEU A 152 3.87 -15.63 7.85
CA LEU A 152 4.90 -16.15 8.76
C LEU A 152 4.30 -17.15 9.76
#